data_AF-A0A945P908-F1
#
_entry.id   AF-A0A945P908-F1
#
_cell.length_a   1.000
_cell.length_b   1.000
_cell.length_c   1.000
_cell.angle_alpha   90.00
_cell.angle_beta   90.00
_cell.angle_gamma   90.00
#
_symmetry.space_group_name_H-M   'P 1'
#
loop_
_entity.id
_entity.type
_entity.pdbx_description
1 polymer ?
#
loop_
_entity_poly.entity_id
_entity_poly.type
_entity_poly.pdbx_seq_one_letter_code
_entity_poly.pdbx_strand_id
1 'polypeptide(L)'
;MAHAVETARSVFRFGWLAYFGAAVSLIFCFWKATFSLIAPILGLTFIEINPHLQAATMWLSAAFTVGALFLDRRQHGQSLPFLTGIVGLLVIMATLYTLYHDAILATGYVLLLIAAFLNQNRMLACLNQRVELQAQDLAEINESLERRVAEQVEEIGHLARLKRFLPSEVANLITAEGNESLLDSHRRYISCLFCDIRRFTSMTDSMEPEDVMDVLRSYHERVGQLVVQYSGTIGYRAGDGVMVFFNDPIPCDDPDFRAIRLAFDLQKNFAALCGEWTKLGVDVGLGVGIASGYATMGVIGVEGRFDYTPFGNTVNLSARLCDRAQDGEILISNRTRAEVEEQVISQPAGTLSLKGIAQPVEAFLLKGMKEDSTVVSAADS
;
A
#
# COMPACT_ATOMS: atom_id res chain seq x y z
N MET A 1 14.87 -20.78 14.89
CA MET A 1 16.08 -21.19 14.13
C MET A 1 17.27 -21.58 15.01
N ALA A 2 17.71 -20.77 15.97
CA ALA A 2 18.88 -21.08 16.82
C ALA A 2 18.80 -22.44 17.55
N HIS A 3 17.63 -22.76 18.13
CA HIS A 3 17.42 -24.02 18.86
C HIS A 3 17.49 -25.28 17.97
N ALA A 4 17.19 -25.14 16.66
CA ALA A 4 17.23 -26.22 15.67
C ALA A 4 18.65 -26.48 15.15
N VAL A 5 19.47 -25.42 15.04
CA VAL A 5 20.88 -25.53 14.64
C VAL A 5 21.70 -26.22 15.74
N GLU A 6 21.39 -25.95 17.00
CA GLU A 6 22.10 -26.53 18.14
C GLU A 6 21.80 -28.02 18.34
N THR A 7 20.56 -28.45 18.08
CA THR A 7 20.18 -29.86 18.03
C THR A 7 20.73 -30.58 16.80
N ALA A 8 20.81 -29.93 15.64
CA ALA A 8 21.44 -30.52 14.45
C ALA A 8 22.94 -30.82 14.69
N ARG A 9 23.65 -29.92 15.40
CA ARG A 9 25.04 -30.14 15.83
C ARG A 9 25.19 -31.31 16.81
N SER A 10 24.23 -31.53 17.71
CA SER A 10 24.30 -32.65 18.65
C SER A 10 24.02 -33.99 17.97
N VAL A 11 23.04 -34.03 17.06
CA VAL A 11 22.67 -35.24 16.29
C VAL A 11 23.85 -35.71 15.42
N PHE A 12 24.49 -34.79 14.67
CA PHE A 12 25.65 -35.13 13.83
C PHE A 12 26.86 -35.61 14.63
N ARG A 13 27.02 -35.12 15.87
CA ARG A 13 28.15 -35.45 16.74
C ARG A 13 28.15 -36.91 17.17
N PHE A 14 27.01 -37.53 17.48
CA PHE A 14 27.00 -38.86 18.10
C PHE A 14 26.93 -40.01 17.09
N GLY A 15 26.30 -39.82 15.93
CA GLY A 15 26.19 -40.86 14.91
C GLY A 15 27.53 -41.28 14.29
N TRP A 16 28.39 -40.31 13.93
CA TRP A 16 29.71 -40.61 13.36
C TRP A 16 30.68 -41.21 14.40
N LEU A 17 30.52 -40.88 15.69
CA LEU A 17 31.34 -41.43 16.77
C LEU A 17 31.17 -42.94 16.94
N ALA A 18 29.96 -43.48 16.76
CA ALA A 18 29.73 -44.92 16.80
C ALA A 18 30.48 -45.64 15.67
N TYR A 19 30.44 -45.09 14.46
CA TYR A 19 31.20 -45.63 13.33
C TYR A 19 32.71 -45.56 13.53
N PHE A 20 33.19 -44.41 14.01
CA PHE A 20 34.61 -44.20 14.28
C PHE A 20 35.11 -45.21 15.32
N GLY A 21 34.37 -45.42 16.41
CA GLY A 21 34.71 -46.41 17.44
C GLY A 21 34.76 -47.84 16.87
N ALA A 22 33.77 -48.23 16.05
CA ALA A 22 33.70 -49.57 15.48
C ALA A 22 34.86 -49.83 14.51
N ALA A 23 35.18 -48.84 13.66
CA ALA A 23 36.28 -48.91 12.71
C ALA A 23 37.64 -48.99 13.42
N VAL A 24 37.88 -48.16 14.44
CA VAL A 24 39.11 -48.20 15.23
C VAL A 24 39.25 -49.57 15.90
N SER A 25 38.20 -50.10 16.51
CA SER A 25 38.24 -51.41 17.17
C SER A 25 38.57 -52.54 16.18
N LEU A 26 37.95 -52.53 15.00
CA LEU A 26 38.23 -53.51 13.94
C LEU A 26 39.68 -53.42 13.43
N ILE A 27 40.20 -52.21 13.22
CA ILE A 27 41.57 -51.99 12.74
C ILE A 27 42.60 -52.55 13.73
N PHE A 28 42.41 -52.31 15.02
CA PHE A 28 43.29 -52.84 16.07
C PHE A 28 43.12 -54.34 16.26
N CYS A 29 41.92 -54.89 16.10
CA CYS A 29 41.69 -56.34 16.10
C CYS A 29 42.51 -57.04 15.01
N PHE A 30 42.44 -56.54 13.78
CA PHE A 30 43.13 -57.11 12.63
C PHE A 30 44.46 -56.41 12.31
N TRP A 31 45.15 -55.83 13.31
CA TRP A 31 46.33 -54.99 13.12
C TRP A 31 47.37 -55.58 12.16
N LYS A 32 47.68 -56.88 12.29
CA LYS A 32 48.62 -57.57 11.40
C LYS A 32 48.15 -57.57 9.95
N ALA A 33 46.89 -57.89 9.70
CA ALA A 33 46.32 -57.95 8.36
C ALA A 33 46.11 -56.53 7.76
N THR A 34 45.60 -55.59 8.55
CA THR A 34 45.37 -54.20 8.13
C THR A 34 46.69 -53.48 7.83
N PHE A 35 47.68 -53.61 8.72
CA PHE A 35 49.00 -53.02 8.51
C PHE A 35 49.73 -53.67 7.35
N SER A 36 49.64 -55.00 7.16
CA SER A 36 50.25 -55.67 5.98
C SER A 36 49.68 -55.18 4.65
N LEU A 37 48.43 -54.70 4.63
CA LEU A 37 47.79 -54.18 3.43
C LEU A 37 48.16 -52.71 3.17
N ILE A 38 48.34 -51.92 4.23
CA ILE A 38 48.57 -50.46 4.17
C ILE A 38 50.07 -50.11 4.11
N ALA A 39 50.91 -50.86 4.81
CA ALA A 39 52.35 -50.61 4.92
C ALA A 39 53.10 -50.51 3.58
N PRO A 40 52.80 -51.33 2.55
CA PRO A 40 53.46 -51.21 1.24
C PRO A 40 53.15 -49.89 0.53
N ILE A 41 51.95 -49.35 0.76
CA ILE A 41 51.46 -48.12 0.14
C ILE A 41 52.11 -46.88 0.78
N LEU A 42 52.36 -46.93 2.09
CA LEU A 42 52.91 -45.81 2.87
C LEU A 42 54.43 -45.90 3.12
N GLY A 43 55.10 -46.97 2.68
CA GLY A 43 56.53 -47.18 2.89
C GLY A 43 56.94 -47.40 4.35
N LEU A 44 56.03 -47.92 5.18
CA LEU A 44 56.24 -48.12 6.62
C LEU A 44 56.73 -49.53 6.93
N THR A 45 57.63 -49.67 7.91
CA THR A 45 58.04 -50.96 8.47
C THR A 45 57.02 -51.45 9.50
N PHE A 46 56.87 -52.78 9.65
CA PHE A 46 55.89 -53.38 10.56
C PHE A 46 56.11 -52.94 12.01
N ILE A 47 55.09 -52.35 12.63
CA ILE A 47 55.11 -51.93 14.04
C ILE A 47 54.40 -53.01 14.87
N GLU A 48 55.16 -53.72 15.70
CA GLU A 48 54.61 -54.62 16.71
C GLU A 48 54.03 -53.82 17.88
N ILE A 49 52.71 -53.88 18.03
CA ILE A 49 52.03 -53.32 19.20
C ILE A 49 52.07 -54.36 20.32
N ASN A 50 52.34 -53.90 21.54
CA ASN A 50 52.23 -54.76 22.72
C ASN A 50 50.82 -55.39 22.77
N PRO A 51 50.68 -56.72 22.87
CA PRO A 51 49.38 -57.40 22.84
C PRO A 51 48.38 -56.89 23.88
N HIS A 52 48.85 -56.50 25.07
CA HIS A 52 47.99 -55.93 26.11
C HIS A 52 47.46 -54.54 25.73
N LEU A 53 48.29 -53.74 25.09
CA LEU A 53 47.90 -52.41 24.62
C LEU A 53 46.92 -52.51 23.44
N GLN A 54 47.16 -53.43 22.51
CA GLN A 54 46.27 -53.70 21.37
C GLN A 54 44.89 -54.18 21.84
N ALA A 55 44.84 -55.10 22.82
CA ALA A 55 43.58 -55.56 23.40
C ALA A 55 42.85 -54.40 24.11
N ALA A 56 43.57 -53.59 24.92
CA ALA A 56 42.97 -52.48 25.64
C ALA A 56 42.35 -51.43 24.70
N THR A 57 43.05 -51.04 23.63
CA THR A 57 42.52 -50.07 22.65
C THR A 57 41.33 -50.61 21.88
N MET A 58 41.37 -51.90 21.51
CA MET A 58 40.26 -52.61 20.86
C MET A 58 39.00 -52.60 21.75
N TRP A 59 39.15 -52.92 23.04
CA TRP A 59 38.04 -52.94 24.00
C TRP A 59 37.46 -51.57 24.29
N LEU A 60 38.31 -50.58 24.53
CA LEU A 60 37.88 -49.21 24.81
C LEU A 60 37.10 -48.61 23.63
N SER A 61 37.53 -48.89 22.39
CA SER A 61 36.84 -48.41 21.19
C SER A 61 35.52 -49.15 20.89
N ALA A 62 35.43 -50.46 21.16
CA ALA A 62 34.17 -51.21 21.08
C ALA A 62 33.16 -50.74 22.14
N ALA A 63 33.61 -50.54 23.38
CA ALA A 63 32.78 -49.99 24.46
C ALA A 63 32.34 -48.54 24.16
N PHE A 64 33.22 -47.73 23.58
CA PHE A 64 32.91 -46.38 23.12
C PHE A 64 31.80 -46.37 22.05
N THR A 65 31.83 -47.33 21.12
CA THR A 65 30.79 -47.50 20.09
C THR A 65 29.42 -47.75 20.71
N VAL A 66 29.34 -48.70 21.65
CA VAL A 66 28.07 -49.00 22.34
C VAL A 66 27.63 -47.82 23.21
N GLY A 67 28.58 -47.10 23.83
CA GLY A 67 28.32 -45.87 24.56
C GLY A 67 27.75 -44.75 23.68
N ALA A 68 28.27 -44.57 22.47
CA ALA A 68 27.74 -43.62 21.50
C ALA A 68 26.32 -44.00 21.07
N LEU A 69 26.07 -45.29 20.80
CA LEU A 69 24.72 -45.80 20.50
C LEU A 69 23.74 -45.65 21.68
N PHE A 70 24.24 -45.72 22.92
CA PHE A 70 23.43 -45.48 24.13
C PHE A 70 22.99 -44.01 24.26
N LEU A 71 23.92 -43.07 24.02
CA LEU A 71 23.62 -41.64 24.03
C LEU A 71 22.63 -41.27 22.93
N ASP A 72 22.80 -41.85 21.74
CA ASP A 72 21.87 -41.71 20.62
C ASP A 72 20.47 -42.27 20.97
N ARG A 73 20.41 -43.45 21.58
CA ARG A 73 19.15 -44.03 22.11
C ARG A 73 18.47 -43.11 23.11
N ARG A 74 19.20 -42.45 24.02
CA ARG A 74 18.59 -41.50 24.97
C ARG A 74 17.95 -40.29 24.27
N GLN A 75 18.49 -39.89 23.12
CA GLN A 75 17.98 -38.75 22.36
C GLN A 75 16.82 -39.14 21.43
N HIS A 76 16.84 -40.34 20.85
CA HIS A 76 15.91 -40.75 19.79
C HIS A 76 14.97 -41.91 20.16
N GLY A 77 15.08 -42.47 21.36
CA GLY A 77 14.11 -43.40 21.96
C GLY A 77 14.10 -44.83 21.40
N GLN A 78 14.80 -45.11 20.29
CA GLN A 78 14.79 -46.44 19.68
C GLN A 78 15.93 -47.35 20.19
N SER A 79 15.57 -48.58 20.52
CA SER A 79 16.48 -49.57 21.13
C SER A 79 17.20 -50.47 20.11
N LEU A 80 16.74 -50.57 18.86
CA LEU A 80 17.24 -51.55 17.89
C LEU A 80 18.75 -51.44 17.60
N PRO A 81 19.31 -50.29 17.17
CA PRO A 81 20.75 -50.18 16.89
C PRO A 81 21.60 -50.38 18.15
N PHE A 82 21.08 -49.95 19.31
CA PHE A 82 21.73 -50.15 20.60
C PHE A 82 21.76 -51.63 21.02
N LEU A 83 20.64 -52.35 20.86
CA LEU A 83 20.55 -53.78 21.15
C LEU A 83 21.47 -54.60 20.24
N THR A 84 21.50 -54.29 18.94
CA THR A 84 22.44 -54.94 18.00
C THR A 84 23.90 -54.64 18.37
N GLY A 85 24.19 -53.43 18.84
CA GLY A 85 25.53 -53.06 19.31
C GLY A 85 25.95 -53.79 20.59
N ILE A 86 25.04 -53.96 21.56
CA ILE A 86 25.28 -54.77 22.77
C ILE A 86 25.53 -56.22 22.41
N VAL A 87 24.71 -56.81 21.52
CA VAL A 87 24.90 -58.20 21.09
C VAL A 87 26.26 -58.36 20.41
N GLY A 88 26.66 -57.43 19.54
CA GLY A 88 28.00 -57.40 18.94
C GLY A 88 29.12 -57.36 19.98
N LEU A 89 29.01 -56.49 20.99
CA LEU A 89 29.98 -56.39 22.08
C LEU A 89 30.04 -57.66 22.94
N LEU A 90 28.90 -58.28 23.24
CA LEU A 90 28.83 -59.53 24.00
C LEU A 90 29.45 -60.70 23.24
N VAL A 91 29.25 -60.77 21.92
CA VAL A 91 29.91 -61.76 21.05
C VAL A 91 31.42 -61.58 21.09
N ILE A 92 31.91 -60.33 20.98
CA ILE A 92 33.35 -60.01 21.07
C ILE A 92 33.90 -60.40 22.47
N MET A 93 33.12 -60.21 23.54
CA MET A 93 33.51 -60.57 24.93
C MET A 93 33.59 -62.07 25.12
N ALA A 94 32.61 -62.81 24.60
CA ALA A 94 32.55 -64.25 24.70
C ALA A 94 33.75 -64.91 23.99
N THR A 95 34.15 -64.42 22.82
CA THR A 95 35.30 -64.95 22.06
C THR A 95 36.64 -64.84 22.78
N LEU A 96 36.79 -63.90 23.71
CA LEU A 96 38.01 -63.78 24.52
C LEU A 96 38.14 -64.91 25.55
N TYR A 97 37.01 -65.48 25.99
CA TYR A 97 36.94 -66.36 27.15
C TYR A 97 36.87 -67.85 26.79
N THR A 98 36.36 -68.21 25.61
CA THR A 98 35.95 -69.59 25.29
C THR A 98 36.69 -70.26 24.13
N LEU A 99 37.89 -69.77 23.78
CA LEU A 99 38.74 -70.10 22.61
C LEU A 99 38.66 -69.02 21.52
N TYR A 100 39.81 -68.38 21.28
CA TYR A 100 40.02 -67.32 20.28
C TYR A 100 39.77 -67.86 18.87
N HIS A 101 38.53 -67.76 18.38
CA HIS A 101 38.15 -68.20 17.04
C HIS A 101 37.83 -66.99 16.17
N ASP A 102 38.69 -66.72 15.18
CA ASP A 102 38.65 -65.52 14.32
C ASP A 102 37.28 -65.32 13.63
N ALA A 103 36.58 -66.42 13.30
CA ALA A 103 35.28 -66.37 12.65
C ALA A 103 34.16 -65.79 13.54
N ILE A 104 34.17 -66.08 14.84
CA ILE A 104 33.15 -65.58 15.78
C ILE A 104 33.45 -64.12 16.14
N LEU A 105 34.73 -63.73 16.18
CA LEU A 105 35.12 -62.34 16.42
C LEU A 105 34.68 -61.45 15.25
N ALA A 106 34.83 -61.92 14.02
CA ALA A 106 34.37 -61.22 12.83
C ALA A 106 32.85 -60.98 12.83
N THR A 107 32.03 -61.95 13.29
CA THR A 107 30.56 -61.75 13.36
C THR A 107 30.17 -60.69 14.38
N GLY A 108 30.84 -60.61 15.52
CA GLY A 108 30.63 -59.53 16.50
C GLY A 108 30.91 -58.13 15.94
N TYR A 109 31.96 -57.98 15.14
CA TYR A 109 32.27 -56.73 14.46
C TYR A 109 31.30 -56.39 13.32
N VAL A 110 30.87 -57.38 12.55
CA VAL A 110 29.82 -57.20 11.52
C VAL A 110 28.54 -56.69 12.18
N LEU A 111 28.15 -57.22 13.35
CA LEU A 111 27.00 -56.74 14.10
C LEU A 111 27.16 -55.29 14.60
N LEU A 112 28.36 -54.89 15.06
CA LEU A 112 28.64 -53.51 15.43
C LEU A 112 28.56 -52.55 14.23
N LEU A 113 29.05 -52.95 13.06
CA LEU A 113 28.95 -52.13 11.83
C LEU A 113 27.51 -52.02 11.34
N ILE A 114 26.74 -53.12 11.38
CA ILE A 114 25.31 -53.10 11.07
C ILE A 114 24.56 -52.16 12.04
N ALA A 115 24.87 -52.22 13.33
CA ALA A 115 24.29 -51.33 14.33
C ALA A 115 24.57 -49.85 14.02
N ALA A 116 25.82 -49.52 13.66
CA ALA A 116 26.19 -48.16 13.27
C ALA A 116 25.48 -47.71 11.97
N PHE A 117 25.35 -48.61 10.99
CA PHE A 117 24.65 -48.33 9.72
C PHE A 117 23.16 -48.09 9.87
N LEU A 118 22.49 -48.92 10.67
CA LEU A 118 21.08 -48.71 11.01
C LEU A 118 20.86 -47.36 11.72
N ASN A 119 21.82 -46.93 12.54
CA ASN A 119 21.76 -45.63 13.22
C ASN A 119 21.84 -44.45 12.22
N GLN A 120 22.80 -44.50 11.30
CA GLN A 120 23.03 -43.42 10.34
C GLN A 120 21.91 -43.27 9.30
N ASN A 121 21.39 -44.36 8.73
CA ASN A 121 20.31 -44.28 7.74
C ASN A 121 19.04 -43.66 8.32
N ARG A 122 18.76 -43.89 9.60
CA ARG A 122 17.62 -43.29 10.29
C ARG A 122 17.81 -41.82 10.56
N MET A 123 19.02 -41.42 10.95
CA MET A 123 19.35 -40.00 11.10
C MET A 123 19.13 -39.24 9.79
N LEU A 124 19.56 -39.81 8.66
CA LEU A 124 19.32 -39.25 7.33
C LEU A 124 17.83 -39.14 7.01
N ALA A 125 17.04 -40.18 7.27
CA ALA A 125 15.60 -40.15 7.06
C ALA A 125 14.89 -39.05 7.88
N CYS A 126 15.26 -38.91 9.16
CA CYS A 126 14.73 -37.87 10.04
C CYS A 126 15.11 -36.46 9.58
N LEU A 127 16.35 -36.29 9.07
CA LEU A 127 16.81 -35.01 8.54
C LEU A 127 16.03 -34.62 7.27
N ASN A 128 15.85 -35.56 6.34
CA ASN A 128 15.09 -35.33 5.11
C ASN A 128 13.64 -34.92 5.41
N GLN A 129 12.98 -35.63 6.33
CA GLN A 129 11.60 -35.29 6.72
C GLN A 129 11.51 -33.88 7.31
N ARG A 130 12.51 -33.44 8.09
CA ARG A 130 12.53 -32.07 8.63
C ARG A 130 12.72 -31.01 7.54
N VAL A 131 13.55 -31.30 6.55
CA VAL A 131 13.75 -30.40 5.39
C VAL A 131 12.46 -30.26 4.60
N GLU A 132 11.74 -31.37 4.37
CA GLU A 132 10.45 -31.36 3.67
C GLU A 132 9.40 -30.54 4.43
N LEU A 133 9.29 -30.70 5.75
CA LEU A 133 8.37 -29.91 6.58
C LEU A 133 8.71 -28.42 6.53
N GLN A 134 9.99 -28.06 6.62
CA GLN A 134 10.41 -26.66 6.52
C GLN A 134 10.13 -26.05 5.13
N ALA A 135 10.25 -26.84 4.07
CA ALA A 135 9.91 -26.41 2.72
C ALA A 135 8.40 -26.18 2.55
N GLN A 136 7.57 -27.02 3.17
CA GLN A 136 6.11 -26.83 3.20
C GLN A 136 5.70 -25.57 3.97
N ASP A 137 6.24 -25.37 5.18
CA ASP A 137 5.98 -24.16 5.98
C ASP A 137 6.36 -22.89 5.22
N LEU A 138 7.50 -22.89 4.51
CA LEU A 138 7.95 -21.77 3.68
C LEU A 138 7.01 -21.53 2.49
N ALA A 139 6.52 -22.58 1.85
CA ALA A 139 5.57 -22.45 0.75
C ALA A 139 4.25 -21.85 1.21
N GLU A 140 3.72 -22.30 2.36
CA GLU A 140 2.49 -21.76 2.95
C GLU A 140 2.64 -20.29 3.35
N ILE A 141 3.76 -19.93 3.98
CA ILE A 141 4.04 -18.54 4.34
C ILE A 141 4.13 -17.67 3.07
N ASN A 142 4.84 -18.13 2.03
CA ASN A 142 4.95 -17.41 0.77
C ASN A 142 3.58 -17.21 0.11
N GLU A 143 2.75 -18.24 0.01
CA GLU A 143 1.41 -18.12 -0.57
C GLU A 143 0.53 -17.15 0.24
N SER A 144 0.61 -17.19 1.57
CA SER A 144 -0.13 -16.26 2.43
C SER A 144 0.36 -14.81 2.27
N LEU A 145 1.67 -14.60 2.10
CA LEU A 145 2.26 -13.29 1.88
C LEU A 145 1.89 -12.76 0.50
N GLU A 146 2.00 -13.59 -0.55
CA GLU A 146 1.60 -13.24 -1.91
C GLU A 146 0.13 -12.82 -1.96
N ARG A 147 -0.75 -13.56 -1.29
CA ARG A 147 -2.18 -13.20 -1.19
C ARG A 147 -2.40 -11.85 -0.51
N ARG A 148 -1.77 -11.63 0.66
CA ARG A 148 -1.89 -10.36 1.39
C ARG A 148 -1.32 -9.18 0.61
N VAL A 149 -0.19 -9.38 -0.07
CA VAL A 149 0.43 -8.35 -0.91
C VAL A 149 -0.48 -8.04 -2.10
N ALA A 150 -1.04 -9.06 -2.77
CA ALA A 150 -1.98 -8.85 -3.88
C ALA A 150 -3.23 -8.07 -3.43
N GLU A 151 -3.84 -8.45 -2.31
CA GLU A 151 -4.99 -7.76 -1.72
C GLU A 151 -4.67 -6.29 -1.40
N GLN A 152 -3.53 -6.01 -0.75
CA GLN A 152 -3.12 -4.64 -0.42
C GLN A 152 -2.77 -3.80 -1.65
N VAL A 153 -2.16 -4.41 -2.68
CA VAL A 153 -1.83 -3.72 -3.93
C VAL A 153 -3.08 -3.37 -4.73
N GLU A 154 -4.11 -4.22 -4.69
CA GLU A 154 -5.42 -3.94 -5.31
C GLU A 154 -6.12 -2.76 -4.64
N GLU A 155 -6.15 -2.74 -3.30
CA GLU A 155 -6.73 -1.65 -2.50
C GLU A 155 -6.02 -0.30 -2.74
N ILE A 156 -4.68 -0.29 -2.73
CA ILE A 156 -3.89 0.91 -3.04
C ILE A 156 -4.07 1.33 -4.51
N GLY A 157 -4.19 0.36 -5.42
CA GLY A 157 -4.39 0.60 -6.85
C GLY A 157 -5.72 1.31 -7.15
N HIS A 158 -6.77 1.02 -6.38
CA HIS A 158 -8.08 1.69 -6.50
C HIS A 158 -7.99 3.18 -6.13
N LEU A 159 -7.38 3.49 -4.98
CA LEU A 159 -7.18 4.86 -4.51
C LEU A 159 -6.27 5.68 -5.44
N ALA A 160 -5.19 5.07 -5.96
CA ALA A 160 -4.29 5.75 -6.89
C ALA A 160 -4.97 6.10 -8.22
N ARG A 161 -5.92 5.27 -8.69
CA ARG A 161 -6.73 5.55 -9.89
C ARG A 161 -7.72 6.68 -9.64
N LEU A 162 -8.39 6.71 -8.50
CA LEU A 162 -9.34 7.78 -8.14
C LEU A 162 -8.64 9.15 -8.02
N LYS A 163 -7.47 9.21 -7.39
CA LYS A 163 -6.70 10.46 -7.20
C LYS A 163 -6.37 11.22 -8.48
N ARG A 164 -6.16 10.52 -9.60
CA ARG A 164 -5.77 11.17 -10.86
C ARG A 164 -6.91 11.96 -11.50
N PHE A 165 -8.15 11.68 -11.12
CA PHE A 165 -9.34 12.24 -11.75
C PHE A 165 -10.19 13.07 -10.81
N LEU A 166 -9.93 13.04 -9.50
CA LEU A 166 -10.59 13.89 -8.52
C LEU A 166 -9.94 15.28 -8.44
N PRO A 167 -10.72 16.34 -8.13
CA PRO A 167 -10.15 17.64 -7.73
C PRO A 167 -9.15 17.47 -6.58
N SER A 168 -8.07 18.27 -6.60
CA SER A 168 -6.95 18.18 -5.65
C SER A 168 -7.42 18.22 -4.19
N GLU A 169 -8.45 19.00 -3.91
CA GLU A 169 -9.05 19.18 -2.59
C GLU A 169 -9.68 17.88 -2.08
N VAL A 170 -10.41 17.16 -2.94
CA VAL A 170 -11.05 15.88 -2.62
C VAL A 170 -9.98 14.79 -2.46
N ALA A 171 -8.98 14.74 -3.35
CA ALA A 171 -7.89 13.76 -3.31
C ALA A 171 -7.05 13.88 -2.02
N ASN A 172 -6.82 15.12 -1.56
CA ASN A 172 -6.10 15.39 -0.32
C ASN A 172 -6.90 14.94 0.91
N LEU A 173 -8.21 15.22 0.96
CA LEU A 173 -9.07 14.81 2.07
C LEU A 173 -9.12 13.28 2.21
N ILE A 174 -9.29 12.55 1.11
CA ILE A 174 -9.29 11.08 1.13
C ILE A 174 -7.95 10.53 1.62
N THR A 175 -6.84 11.15 1.22
CA THR A 175 -5.50 10.72 1.65
C THR A 175 -5.25 11.00 3.13
N ALA A 176 -5.71 12.14 3.63
CA ALA A 176 -5.48 12.58 5.00
C ALA A 176 -6.37 11.85 6.01
N GLU A 177 -7.65 11.67 5.68
CA GLU A 177 -8.65 11.11 6.60
C GLU A 177 -8.90 9.61 6.37
N GLY A 178 -8.44 9.06 5.24
CA GLY A 178 -8.72 7.67 4.86
C GLY A 178 -10.21 7.37 4.66
N ASN A 179 -11.03 8.42 4.52
CA ASN A 179 -12.48 8.30 4.53
C ASN A 179 -13.05 8.38 3.11
N GLU A 180 -13.30 7.21 2.51
CA GLU A 180 -13.97 7.09 1.21
C GLU A 180 -15.45 7.45 1.26
N SER A 181 -16.08 7.55 2.44
CA SER A 181 -17.51 7.90 2.58
C SER A 181 -17.86 9.29 2.06
N LEU A 182 -16.87 10.16 1.85
CA LEU A 182 -17.05 11.47 1.20
C LEU A 182 -17.42 11.32 -0.29
N LEU A 183 -17.06 10.19 -0.91
CA LEU A 183 -17.41 9.87 -2.29
C LEU A 183 -18.85 9.39 -2.43
N ASP A 184 -19.46 8.91 -1.33
CA ASP A 184 -20.85 8.50 -1.31
C ASP A 184 -21.79 9.70 -1.50
N SER A 185 -22.92 9.44 -2.16
CA SER A 185 -23.94 10.44 -2.38
C SER A 185 -24.52 10.93 -1.06
N HIS A 186 -24.39 12.22 -0.76
CA HIS A 186 -24.92 12.82 0.46
C HIS A 186 -25.52 14.21 0.22
N ARG A 187 -26.45 14.63 1.08
CA ARG A 187 -27.13 15.92 0.97
C ARG A 187 -26.42 16.97 1.81
N ARG A 188 -26.00 18.07 1.19
CA ARG A 188 -25.30 19.18 1.84
C ARG A 188 -25.91 20.51 1.44
N TYR A 189 -25.89 21.48 2.36
CA TYR A 189 -26.17 22.87 2.02
C TYR A 189 -24.93 23.48 1.34
N ILE A 190 -25.08 24.01 0.13
CA ILE A 190 -23.99 24.63 -0.62
C ILE A 190 -24.39 26.02 -1.11
N SER A 191 -23.40 26.87 -1.33
CA SER A 191 -23.52 28.05 -2.18
C SER A 191 -22.83 27.74 -3.49
N CYS A 192 -23.55 27.84 -4.61
CA CYS A 192 -23.06 27.55 -5.94
C CYS A 192 -22.94 28.87 -6.72
N LEU A 193 -21.83 29.03 -7.43
CA LEU A 193 -21.52 30.14 -8.31
C LEU A 193 -21.23 29.60 -9.70
N PHE A 194 -21.88 30.16 -10.70
CA PHE A 194 -21.52 30.00 -12.10
C PHE A 194 -21.04 31.34 -12.65
N CYS A 195 -19.96 31.31 -13.42
CA CYS A 195 -19.52 32.45 -14.21
C CYS A 195 -19.28 32.02 -15.66
N ASP A 196 -19.53 32.95 -16.58
CA ASP A 196 -19.51 32.69 -18.02
C ASP A 196 -19.15 33.97 -18.79
N ILE A 197 -18.41 33.85 -19.89
CA ILE A 197 -17.90 34.99 -20.66
C ILE A 197 -18.98 35.49 -21.63
N ARG A 198 -19.30 36.77 -21.55
CA ARG A 198 -20.19 37.44 -22.49
C ARG A 198 -19.45 37.77 -23.77
N ARG A 199 -20.16 37.58 -24.89
CA ARG A 199 -19.64 37.77 -26.25
C ARG A 199 -18.52 36.79 -26.62
N PHE A 200 -18.40 35.66 -25.91
CA PHE A 200 -17.39 34.63 -26.19
C PHE A 200 -17.46 34.08 -27.61
N THR A 201 -18.65 33.72 -28.11
CA THR A 201 -18.81 33.21 -29.49
C THR A 201 -18.36 34.24 -30.53
N SER A 202 -18.68 35.51 -30.33
CA SER A 202 -18.25 36.58 -31.24
C SER A 202 -16.73 36.76 -31.21
N MET A 203 -16.10 36.60 -30.05
CA MET A 203 -14.65 36.59 -29.91
C MET A 203 -14.04 35.42 -30.68
N THR A 204 -14.54 34.19 -30.49
CA THR A 204 -14.00 32.99 -31.16
C THR A 204 -14.14 33.01 -32.68
N ASP A 205 -15.16 33.69 -33.21
CA ASP A 205 -15.35 33.84 -34.66
C ASP A 205 -14.37 34.85 -35.29
N SER A 206 -13.78 35.74 -34.48
CA SER A 206 -12.96 36.87 -34.93
C SER A 206 -11.47 36.73 -34.67
N MET A 207 -11.06 35.71 -33.90
CA MET A 207 -9.70 35.47 -33.47
C MET A 207 -9.18 34.12 -33.97
N GLU A 208 -7.87 34.01 -34.14
CA GLU A 208 -7.25 32.71 -34.40
C GLU A 208 -7.40 31.79 -33.17
N PRO A 209 -7.59 30.47 -33.36
CA PRO A 209 -7.80 29.53 -32.26
C PRO A 209 -6.68 29.55 -31.20
N GLU A 210 -5.44 29.81 -31.59
CA GLU A 210 -4.29 29.93 -30.69
C GLU A 210 -4.44 31.12 -29.73
N ASP A 211 -4.89 32.27 -30.24
CA ASP A 211 -5.09 33.48 -29.44
C ASP A 211 -6.28 33.31 -28.46
N VAL A 212 -7.35 32.63 -28.91
CA VAL A 212 -8.48 32.25 -28.04
C VAL A 212 -8.00 31.37 -26.89
N MET A 213 -7.11 30.42 -27.17
CA MET A 213 -6.55 29.55 -26.13
C MET A 213 -5.74 30.30 -25.09
N ASP A 214 -5.02 31.36 -25.48
CA ASP A 214 -4.24 32.19 -24.55
C ASP A 214 -5.13 33.09 -23.67
N VAL A 215 -6.22 33.63 -24.24
CA VAL A 215 -7.27 34.33 -23.47
C VAL A 215 -7.91 33.39 -22.44
N LEU A 216 -8.34 32.20 -22.86
CA LEU A 216 -8.93 31.20 -21.98
C LEU A 216 -7.96 30.72 -20.90
N ARG A 217 -6.67 30.56 -21.23
CA ARG A 217 -5.64 30.18 -20.26
C ARG A 217 -5.50 31.24 -19.18
N SER A 218 -5.36 32.51 -19.57
CA SER A 218 -5.23 33.65 -18.65
C SER A 218 -6.46 33.78 -17.75
N TYR A 219 -7.66 33.62 -18.33
CA TYR A 219 -8.92 33.60 -17.59
C TYR A 219 -8.96 32.48 -16.54
N HIS A 220 -8.74 31.23 -16.96
CA HIS A 220 -8.81 30.08 -16.06
C HIS A 220 -7.74 30.09 -14.97
N GLU A 221 -6.56 30.60 -15.26
CA GLU A 221 -5.50 30.77 -14.26
C GLU A 221 -5.94 31.76 -13.17
N ARG A 222 -6.52 32.90 -13.57
CA ARG A 222 -7.00 33.91 -12.62
C ARG A 222 -8.18 33.42 -11.79
N VAL A 223 -9.14 32.73 -12.42
CA VAL A 223 -10.25 32.09 -11.72
C VAL A 223 -9.74 31.07 -10.73
N GLY A 224 -8.82 30.19 -11.14
CA GLY A 224 -8.25 29.15 -10.28
C GLY A 224 -7.58 29.72 -9.03
N GLN A 225 -6.78 30.77 -9.17
CA GLN A 225 -6.12 31.46 -8.05
C GLN A 225 -7.14 32.01 -7.03
N LEU A 226 -8.20 32.67 -7.51
CA LEU A 226 -9.24 33.23 -6.65
C LEU A 226 -10.06 32.15 -5.96
N VAL A 227 -10.41 31.07 -6.66
CA VAL A 227 -11.18 29.98 -6.07
C VAL A 227 -10.42 29.34 -4.90
N VAL A 228 -9.11 29.11 -5.05
CA VAL A 228 -8.25 28.61 -3.96
C VAL A 228 -8.19 29.61 -2.80
N GLN A 229 -8.05 30.91 -3.08
CA GLN A 229 -8.01 31.97 -2.05
C GLN A 229 -9.28 32.00 -1.19
N TYR A 230 -10.44 31.76 -1.79
CA TYR A 230 -11.72 31.74 -1.09
C TYR A 230 -12.11 30.35 -0.57
N SER A 231 -11.25 29.35 -0.74
CA SER A 231 -11.52 27.95 -0.37
C SER A 231 -12.79 27.38 -1.05
N GLY A 232 -13.03 27.78 -2.30
CA GLY A 232 -14.08 27.19 -3.13
C GLY A 232 -13.58 25.92 -3.82
N THR A 233 -14.53 25.07 -4.20
CA THR A 233 -14.27 23.83 -4.94
C THR A 233 -14.73 24.03 -6.38
N ILE A 234 -13.85 23.77 -7.36
CA ILE A 234 -14.24 23.82 -8.78
C ILE A 234 -14.94 22.51 -9.14
N GLY A 235 -16.22 22.59 -9.49
CA GLY A 235 -17.00 21.40 -9.84
C GLY A 235 -17.04 21.09 -11.32
N TYR A 236 -17.01 22.11 -12.18
CA TYR A 236 -17.11 21.91 -13.63
C TYR A 236 -16.47 23.07 -14.38
N ARG A 237 -15.80 22.77 -15.49
CA ARG A 237 -15.27 23.74 -16.45
C ARG A 237 -15.73 23.33 -17.85
N ALA A 238 -16.32 24.25 -18.61
CA ALA A 238 -16.71 24.02 -19.99
C ALA A 238 -16.47 25.25 -20.84
N GLY A 239 -15.43 25.21 -21.66
CA GLY A 239 -15.06 26.35 -22.51
C GLY A 239 -14.73 27.57 -21.66
N ASP A 240 -15.62 28.54 -21.68
CA ASP A 240 -15.60 29.81 -20.95
C ASP A 240 -16.39 29.79 -19.63
N GLY A 241 -17.21 28.76 -19.42
CA GLY A 241 -18.03 28.61 -18.21
C GLY A 241 -17.30 27.89 -17.08
N VAL A 242 -17.35 28.44 -15.87
CA VAL A 242 -16.81 27.82 -14.65
C VAL A 242 -17.88 27.73 -13.55
N MET A 243 -17.97 26.55 -12.94
CA MET A 243 -18.79 26.30 -11.75
C MET A 243 -17.91 26.14 -10.51
N VAL A 244 -18.23 26.91 -9.47
CA VAL A 244 -17.58 26.87 -8.16
C VAL A 244 -18.65 26.65 -7.10
N PHE A 245 -18.39 25.82 -6.11
CA PHE A 245 -19.28 25.65 -4.97
C PHE A 245 -18.52 25.65 -3.64
N PHE A 246 -19.24 25.95 -2.57
CA PHE A 246 -18.70 26.13 -1.22
C PHE A 246 -19.42 25.24 -0.21
N ASN A 247 -18.77 25.02 0.94
CA ASN A 247 -19.21 24.18 2.08
C ASN A 247 -19.11 22.67 1.86
N ASP A 248 -18.51 22.25 0.75
CA ASP A 248 -18.26 20.86 0.43
C ASP A 248 -17.13 20.71 -0.61
N PRO A 249 -16.24 19.70 -0.53
CA PRO A 249 -16.04 18.80 0.61
C PRO A 249 -15.41 19.51 1.83
N ILE A 250 -14.92 20.74 1.63
CA ILE A 250 -14.35 21.57 2.70
C ILE A 250 -15.49 22.34 3.38
N PRO A 251 -15.80 22.06 4.66
CA PRO A 251 -16.84 22.78 5.39
C PRO A 251 -16.50 24.28 5.51
N CYS A 252 -17.53 25.11 5.42
CA CYS A 252 -17.41 26.56 5.50
C CYS A 252 -18.61 27.11 6.28
N ASP A 253 -18.35 27.99 7.25
CA ASP A 253 -19.40 28.59 8.08
C ASP A 253 -20.24 29.62 7.32
N ASP A 254 -19.64 30.32 6.34
CA ASP A 254 -20.21 31.45 5.61
C ASP A 254 -20.21 31.26 4.07
N PRO A 255 -20.72 30.14 3.53
CA PRO A 255 -20.54 29.79 2.12
C PRO A 255 -21.16 30.78 1.15
N ASP A 256 -22.32 31.34 1.51
CA ASP A 256 -23.01 32.39 0.75
C ASP A 256 -22.14 33.64 0.61
N PHE A 257 -21.57 34.11 1.73
CA PHE A 257 -20.76 35.31 1.75
C PHE A 257 -19.44 35.13 1.00
N ARG A 258 -18.79 33.97 1.14
CA ARG A 258 -17.58 33.64 0.36
C ARG A 258 -17.83 33.60 -1.14
N ALA A 259 -18.96 33.01 -1.56
CA ALA A 259 -19.33 33.00 -2.97
C ALA A 259 -19.51 34.42 -3.52
N ILE A 260 -20.11 35.32 -2.74
CA ILE A 260 -20.26 36.72 -3.13
C ILE A 260 -18.92 37.44 -3.20
N ARG A 261 -18.04 37.25 -2.21
CA ARG A 261 -16.69 37.84 -2.24
C ARG A 261 -15.89 37.36 -3.44
N LEU A 262 -15.94 36.06 -3.73
CA LEU A 262 -15.36 35.49 -4.94
C LEU A 262 -15.94 36.16 -6.20
N ALA A 263 -17.26 36.34 -6.29
CA ALA A 263 -17.90 36.97 -7.45
C ALA A 263 -17.44 38.41 -7.70
N PHE A 264 -17.33 39.23 -6.64
CA PHE A 264 -16.83 40.60 -6.76
C PHE A 264 -15.37 40.63 -7.20
N ASP A 265 -14.52 39.79 -6.61
CA ASP A 265 -13.12 39.72 -7.01
C ASP A 265 -12.96 39.15 -8.42
N LEU A 266 -13.80 38.20 -8.84
CA LEU A 266 -13.85 37.71 -10.22
C LEU A 266 -14.17 38.84 -11.18
N GLN A 267 -15.23 39.62 -10.94
CA GLN A 267 -15.59 40.76 -11.79
C GLN A 267 -14.46 41.80 -11.86
N LYS A 268 -13.86 42.15 -10.72
CA LYS A 268 -12.75 43.11 -10.65
C LYS A 268 -11.52 42.64 -11.42
N ASN A 269 -11.16 41.37 -11.28
CA ASN A 269 -10.00 40.80 -11.96
C ASN A 269 -10.25 40.59 -13.45
N PHE A 270 -11.47 40.21 -13.81
CA PHE A 270 -11.87 40.08 -15.20
C PHE A 270 -11.86 41.44 -15.91
N ALA A 271 -12.31 42.51 -15.26
CA ALA A 271 -12.21 43.87 -15.79
C ALA A 271 -10.75 44.30 -16.06
N ALA A 272 -9.82 43.90 -15.20
CA ALA A 272 -8.38 44.13 -15.44
C ALA A 272 -7.88 43.38 -16.68
N LEU A 273 -8.25 42.09 -16.83
CA LEU A 273 -7.94 41.30 -18.02
C LEU A 273 -8.55 41.89 -19.29
N CYS A 274 -9.81 42.35 -19.23
CA CYS A 274 -10.46 43.02 -20.35
C CYS A 274 -9.70 44.27 -20.79
N GLY A 275 -9.12 45.04 -19.85
CA GLY A 275 -8.28 46.19 -20.19
C GLY A 275 -7.00 45.83 -20.96
N GLU A 276 -6.47 44.62 -20.76
CA GLU A 276 -5.35 44.08 -21.55
C GLU A 276 -5.83 43.59 -22.91
N TRP A 277 -6.94 42.84 -22.95
CA TRP A 277 -7.50 42.27 -24.17
C TRP A 277 -8.13 43.30 -25.11
N THR A 278 -8.61 44.43 -24.58
CA THR A 278 -9.12 45.54 -25.39
C THR A 278 -8.01 46.10 -26.29
N LYS A 279 -6.74 46.06 -25.84
CA LYS A 279 -5.57 46.45 -26.67
C LYS A 279 -5.33 45.47 -27.82
N LEU A 280 -5.84 44.26 -27.71
CA LEU A 280 -5.84 43.21 -28.73
C LEU A 280 -7.12 43.21 -29.57
N GLY A 281 -8.03 44.17 -29.36
CA GLY A 281 -9.30 44.30 -30.10
C GLY A 281 -10.42 43.40 -29.57
N VAL A 282 -10.27 42.82 -28.38
CA VAL A 282 -11.24 41.90 -27.78
C VAL A 282 -12.15 42.64 -26.79
N ASP A 283 -13.45 42.62 -27.04
CA ASP A 283 -14.49 43.17 -26.16
C ASP A 283 -15.37 42.03 -25.60
N VAL A 284 -15.07 41.62 -24.38
CA VAL A 284 -15.77 40.55 -23.66
C VAL A 284 -16.19 41.02 -22.28
N GLY A 285 -17.22 40.36 -21.76
CA GLY A 285 -17.77 40.64 -20.44
C GLY A 285 -17.80 39.40 -19.55
N LEU A 286 -18.16 39.56 -18.28
CA LEU A 286 -18.39 38.43 -17.39
C LEU A 286 -19.78 38.53 -16.76
N GLY A 287 -20.56 37.47 -16.88
CA GLY A 287 -21.79 37.29 -16.13
C GLY A 287 -21.59 36.31 -14.99
N VAL A 288 -22.19 36.59 -13.83
CA VAL A 288 -22.12 35.71 -12.66
C VAL A 288 -23.50 35.45 -12.09
N GLY A 289 -23.79 34.19 -11.77
CA GLY A 289 -25.02 33.77 -11.10
C GLY A 289 -24.73 32.94 -9.86
N ILE A 290 -25.35 33.29 -8.72
CA ILE A 290 -25.15 32.59 -7.45
C ILE A 290 -26.50 32.10 -6.90
N ALA A 291 -26.55 30.84 -6.50
CA ALA A 291 -27.69 30.30 -5.78
C ALA A 291 -27.26 29.36 -4.67
N SER A 292 -28.01 29.39 -3.57
CA SER A 292 -27.69 28.63 -2.38
C SER A 292 -28.84 27.73 -1.95
N GLY A 293 -28.51 26.61 -1.32
CA GLY A 293 -29.48 25.65 -0.85
C GLY A 293 -28.93 24.23 -0.81
N TYR A 294 -29.80 23.29 -0.48
CA TYR A 294 -29.42 21.89 -0.42
C TYR A 294 -29.26 21.28 -1.81
N ALA A 295 -28.10 20.67 -2.04
CA ALA A 295 -27.79 19.85 -3.20
C ALA A 295 -27.35 18.45 -2.74
N THR A 296 -27.40 17.51 -3.66
CA THR A 296 -26.82 16.18 -3.47
C THR A 296 -25.42 16.20 -4.05
N MET A 297 -24.42 16.01 -3.19
CA MET A 297 -23.03 15.82 -3.56
C MET A 297 -22.78 14.37 -3.91
N GLY A 298 -21.85 14.10 -4.82
CA GLY A 298 -21.42 12.74 -5.11
C GLY A 298 -20.46 12.68 -6.27
N VAL A 299 -19.90 11.50 -6.46
CA VAL A 299 -19.06 11.17 -7.60
C VAL A 299 -19.91 10.64 -8.74
N ILE A 300 -19.80 11.24 -9.93
CA ILE A 300 -20.38 10.70 -11.16
C ILE A 300 -19.26 10.48 -12.18
N GLY A 301 -19.29 9.33 -12.84
CA GLY A 301 -18.24 8.95 -13.75
C GLY A 301 -18.40 7.54 -14.30
N VAL A 302 -17.57 7.21 -15.28
CA VAL A 302 -17.41 5.86 -15.84
C VAL A 302 -15.94 5.50 -15.69
N GLU A 303 -15.63 4.22 -15.47
CA GLU A 303 -14.29 3.68 -15.16
C GLU A 303 -13.12 4.54 -15.70
N GLY A 304 -12.43 5.23 -14.78
CA GLY A 304 -11.26 6.05 -15.08
C GLY A 304 -11.52 7.53 -15.35
N ARG A 305 -12.76 8.03 -15.24
CA ARG A 305 -13.08 9.46 -15.17
C ARG A 305 -14.20 9.69 -14.18
N PHE A 306 -13.89 10.38 -13.08
CA PHE A 306 -14.80 10.63 -11.98
C PHE A 306 -14.82 12.12 -11.68
N ASP A 307 -15.99 12.74 -11.73
CA ASP A 307 -16.20 14.13 -11.37
C ASP A 307 -16.95 14.18 -10.03
N TYR A 308 -16.38 14.89 -9.06
CA TYR A 308 -17.06 15.21 -7.81
C TYR A 308 -17.85 16.51 -8.00
N THR A 309 -19.18 16.43 -8.01
CA THR A 309 -19.98 17.58 -8.44
C THR A 309 -21.36 17.61 -7.76
N PRO A 310 -21.90 18.80 -7.45
CA PRO A 310 -23.23 18.94 -6.87
C PRO A 310 -24.34 18.72 -7.90
N PHE A 311 -25.44 18.11 -7.46
CA PHE A 311 -26.67 17.95 -8.23
C PHE A 311 -27.87 18.54 -7.50
N GLY A 312 -28.75 19.18 -8.27
CA GLY A 312 -30.06 19.60 -7.78
C GLY A 312 -30.50 20.96 -8.29
N ASN A 313 -31.66 21.39 -7.81
CA ASN A 313 -32.30 22.63 -8.24
C ASN A 313 -31.45 23.87 -7.96
N THR A 314 -30.66 23.88 -6.87
CA THR A 314 -29.75 25.00 -6.56
C THR A 314 -28.69 25.21 -7.64
N VAL A 315 -28.08 24.13 -8.13
CA VAL A 315 -27.05 24.17 -9.19
C VAL A 315 -27.68 24.68 -10.49
N ASN A 316 -28.83 24.12 -10.87
CA ASN A 316 -29.57 24.55 -12.05
C ASN A 316 -29.99 26.03 -11.95
N LEU A 317 -30.45 26.48 -10.79
CA LEU A 317 -30.83 27.88 -10.56
C LEU A 317 -29.62 28.80 -10.72
N SER A 318 -28.48 28.46 -10.13
CA SER A 318 -27.24 29.25 -10.25
C SER A 318 -26.82 29.41 -11.71
N ALA A 319 -26.84 28.32 -12.50
CA ALA A 319 -26.54 28.36 -13.92
C ALA A 319 -27.52 29.25 -14.69
N ARG A 320 -28.82 29.15 -14.40
CA ARG A 320 -29.85 29.97 -15.07
C ARG A 320 -29.82 31.44 -14.66
N LEU A 321 -29.42 31.75 -13.43
CA LEU A 321 -29.15 33.12 -13.02
C LEU A 321 -27.93 33.66 -13.76
N CYS A 322 -26.88 32.83 -13.91
CA CYS A 322 -25.72 33.19 -14.72
C CYS A 322 -26.18 33.49 -16.14
N ASP A 323 -26.91 32.62 -16.83
CA ASP A 323 -27.44 32.86 -18.20
C ASP A 323 -28.17 34.21 -18.38
N ARG A 324 -28.76 34.77 -17.31
CA ARG A 324 -29.49 36.05 -17.34
C ARG A 324 -28.65 37.25 -16.94
N ALA A 325 -27.52 37.07 -16.28
CA ALA A 325 -26.64 38.15 -15.84
C ALA A 325 -26.01 38.83 -17.06
N GLN A 326 -26.15 40.15 -17.17
CA GLN A 326 -25.47 40.92 -18.21
C GLN A 326 -23.97 41.09 -17.88
N ASP A 327 -23.27 41.76 -18.77
CA ASP A 327 -21.86 42.11 -18.60
C ASP A 327 -21.65 42.92 -17.30
N GLY A 328 -20.74 42.44 -16.43
CA GLY A 328 -20.45 43.05 -15.14
C GLY A 328 -21.49 42.79 -14.05
N GLU A 329 -22.55 42.03 -14.35
CA GLU A 329 -23.62 41.76 -13.39
C GLU A 329 -23.37 40.49 -12.58
N ILE A 330 -23.82 40.55 -11.32
CA ILE A 330 -23.87 39.40 -10.41
C ILE A 330 -25.32 39.24 -9.94
N LEU A 331 -25.98 38.19 -10.42
CA LEU A 331 -27.35 37.85 -10.03
C LEU A 331 -27.35 36.79 -8.93
N ILE A 332 -28.15 37.01 -7.90
CA ILE A 332 -28.29 36.08 -6.77
C ILE A 332 -29.73 35.66 -6.54
N SER A 333 -29.91 34.43 -6.05
CA SER A 333 -31.22 33.91 -5.65
C SER A 333 -31.75 34.61 -4.39
N ASN A 334 -33.07 34.61 -4.19
CA ASN A 334 -33.69 35.15 -2.97
C ASN A 334 -33.12 34.53 -1.67
N ARG A 335 -32.87 33.21 -1.65
CA ARG A 335 -32.26 32.55 -0.49
C ARG A 335 -30.86 33.09 -0.21
N THR A 336 -30.00 33.13 -1.23
CA THR A 336 -28.64 33.68 -1.10
C THR A 336 -28.69 35.12 -0.58
N ARG A 337 -29.61 35.94 -1.09
CA ARG A 337 -29.80 37.32 -0.63
C ARG A 337 -30.20 37.39 0.85
N ALA A 338 -31.06 36.50 1.33
CA ALA A 338 -31.46 36.47 2.74
C ALA A 338 -30.29 36.15 3.68
N GLU A 339 -29.39 35.24 3.30
CA GLU A 339 -28.23 34.85 4.13
C GLU A 339 -27.15 35.94 4.24
N VAL A 340 -27.13 36.89 3.29
CA VAL A 340 -26.07 37.90 3.19
C VAL A 340 -26.57 39.34 3.22
N GLU A 341 -27.84 39.54 3.58
CA GLU A 341 -28.49 40.85 3.45
C GLU A 341 -27.86 41.94 4.32
N GLU A 342 -27.20 41.56 5.42
CA GLU A 342 -26.51 42.49 6.32
C GLU A 342 -25.16 42.96 5.77
N GLN A 343 -24.55 42.19 4.86
CA GLN A 343 -23.20 42.41 4.34
C GLN A 343 -23.18 43.04 2.94
N VAL A 344 -24.27 42.95 2.18
CA VAL A 344 -24.30 43.36 0.76
C VAL A 344 -25.36 44.40 0.45
N ILE A 345 -25.12 45.18 -0.60
CA ILE A 345 -26.10 46.07 -1.22
C ILE A 345 -26.64 45.36 -2.45
N SER A 346 -27.95 45.12 -2.47
CA SER A 346 -28.63 44.44 -3.59
C SER A 346 -29.89 45.20 -4.00
N GLN A 347 -30.29 45.07 -5.25
CA GLN A 347 -31.55 45.58 -5.77
C GLN A 347 -32.37 44.45 -6.40
N PRO A 348 -33.71 44.51 -6.37
CA PRO A 348 -34.54 43.54 -7.09
C PRO A 348 -34.23 43.57 -8.59
N ALA A 349 -33.92 42.42 -9.18
CA ALA A 349 -33.82 42.23 -10.63
C ALA A 349 -35.17 41.82 -11.25
N GLY A 350 -36.22 41.77 -10.41
CA GLY A 350 -37.55 41.31 -10.78
C GLY A 350 -37.70 39.80 -10.72
N THR A 351 -38.87 39.33 -11.16
CA THR A 351 -39.18 37.90 -11.23
C THR A 351 -38.79 37.35 -12.59
N LEU A 352 -37.78 36.47 -12.63
CA LEU A 352 -37.24 35.91 -13.85
C LEU A 352 -37.90 34.57 -14.18
N SER A 353 -38.38 34.44 -15.42
CA SER A 353 -38.81 33.15 -15.97
C SER A 353 -37.60 32.42 -16.55
N LEU A 354 -37.11 31.40 -15.85
CA LEU A 354 -35.87 30.70 -16.18
C LEU A 354 -36.17 29.38 -16.90
N LYS A 355 -35.36 29.05 -17.91
CA LYS A 355 -35.55 27.83 -18.72
C LYS A 355 -35.44 26.58 -17.83
N GLY A 356 -36.48 25.75 -17.85
CA GLY A 356 -36.53 24.50 -17.07
C GLY A 356 -36.92 24.68 -15.60
N ILE A 357 -37.25 25.89 -15.16
CA ILE A 357 -37.79 26.15 -13.82
C ILE A 357 -39.25 26.55 -13.97
N ALA A 358 -40.15 25.75 -13.39
CA ALA A 358 -41.59 25.90 -13.61
C ALA A 358 -42.18 27.19 -13.02
N GLN A 359 -41.66 27.63 -11.86
CA GLN A 359 -42.12 28.85 -11.21
C GLN A 359 -41.15 29.99 -11.46
N PRO A 360 -41.66 31.20 -11.76
CA PRO A 360 -40.83 32.40 -11.82
C PRO A 360 -40.05 32.60 -10.50
N VAL A 361 -38.77 32.95 -10.60
CA VAL A 361 -37.88 33.08 -9.44
C VAL A 361 -37.53 34.54 -9.23
N GLU A 362 -37.63 35.00 -7.98
CA GLU A 362 -37.12 36.32 -7.59
C GLU A 362 -35.59 36.31 -7.58
N ALA A 363 -35.00 37.20 -8.36
CA ALA A 363 -33.57 37.41 -8.43
C ALA A 363 -33.21 38.82 -7.95
N PHE A 364 -32.00 38.96 -7.44
CA PHE A 364 -31.45 40.22 -6.96
C PHE A 364 -30.13 40.50 -7.67
N LEU A 365 -29.92 41.74 -8.08
CA LEU A 365 -28.66 42.21 -8.63
C LEU A 365 -27.82 42.78 -7.49
N LEU A 366 -26.61 42.24 -7.32
CA LEU A 366 -25.64 42.79 -6.37
C LEU A 366 -25.03 44.09 -6.91
N LYS A 367 -24.92 45.10 -6.04
CA LYS A 367 -24.36 46.42 -6.37
C LYS A 367 -23.06 46.73 -5.64
N GLY A 368 -22.84 46.14 -4.47
CA GLY A 368 -21.62 46.34 -3.70
C GLY A 368 -21.66 45.63 -2.36
N MET A 369 -20.55 45.71 -1.62
CA MET A 369 -20.48 45.31 -0.21
C MET A 369 -20.77 46.52 0.68
N LYS A 370 -21.41 46.30 1.84
CA LYS A 370 -21.75 47.38 2.77
C LYS A 370 -20.51 47.98 3.48
N GLU A 371 -19.42 47.22 3.62
CA GLU A 371 -18.18 47.70 4.25
C GLU A 371 -17.49 48.84 3.48
N ASP A 372 -17.72 48.98 2.18
CA ASP A 372 -17.14 50.07 1.36
C ASP A 372 -17.87 51.42 1.50
N SER A 373 -19.01 51.47 2.19
CA SER A 373 -19.86 52.68 2.23
C SER A 373 -19.53 53.68 3.35
N THR A 374 -18.64 53.34 4.29
CA THR A 374 -18.21 54.27 5.36
C THR A 374 -17.09 55.23 4.96
N VAL A 375 -16.41 55.01 3.83
CA VAL A 375 -15.31 55.89 3.39
C VAL A 375 -15.78 57.00 2.44
N VAL A 376 -16.89 56.83 1.72
CA VAL A 376 -17.34 57.81 0.71
C VAL A 376 -18.17 58.95 1.32
N SER A 377 -18.80 58.78 2.50
CA SER A 377 -19.57 59.85 3.14
C SER A 377 -18.73 60.90 3.88
N ALA A 378 -17.41 60.70 4.02
CA ALA A 378 -16.52 61.65 4.71
C ALA A 378 -15.69 62.53 3.76
N ALA A 379 -15.85 62.36 2.44
CA ALA A 379 -15.12 63.14 1.42
C ALA A 379 -15.92 64.33 0.86
N ASP A 380 -17.22 64.44 1.18
CA ASP A 380 -18.12 65.49 0.69
C ASP A 380 -18.73 66.37 1.82
N SER A 381 -18.03 66.54 2.95
CA SER A 381 -18.40 67.46 4.03
C SER A 381 -17.32 68.47 4.37
#